data_AF-A0A7Z7FF34-F1
#
_entry.id   AF-A0A7Z7FF34-F1
#
_cell.length_a   1.000
_cell.length_b   1.000
_cell.length_c   1.000
_cell.angle_alpha   90.00
_cell.angle_beta   90.00
_cell.angle_gamma   90.00
#
_symmetry.space_group_name_H-M   'P 1'
#
loop_
_entity.id
_entity.type
_entity.pdbx_description
1 polymer ?
#
loop_
_entity_poly.entity_id
_entity_poly.type
_entity_poly.pdbx_seq_one_letter_code
_entity_poly.pdbx_strand_id
1 'polypeptide(L)'
;MNGDNSEKNTEDDVEYHLYPYSYDKNGNDEIQTNVVSEDTEIEASAEDESSVRVETSEPVRVEAGTQAEKKTSNDIKSSEAVNAASETPVKEKLAEPTTKAGRGYYEPSRETPVVKKKSRKWQYIAFVLVLLFVIGASFAVIYQSFNGSLYSSNDKIAVIYIEGTLVTSSVPGGLGYASSEDISDNIRKALNDGDVKAIVLRVNSGGGASTAGEEAYEEVKKASESGVPVVVSMGSTAASAAYHLSSPADLIVANPSTMTGSIGTIWQFQNLSEYYDKEGIQYYIVKSGEFKDMGNPARGLSDDEKEYANKVVEEVYSNFVADVAEGRDMSVSEVKSLADGRIYTGREAKKLGLVDELGNFYDALDIAADLAGIEDPTIVYMNKPTLSSMLFGSETNADSTSELAYYYEDSPYGYIT
;
A
#
# COMPACT_ATOMS: atom_id res chain seq x y z
N MET A 1 15.96 -25.16 -55.85
CA MET A 1 14.67 -24.63 -56.37
C MET A 1 13.95 -24.07 -55.17
N ASN A 2 13.85 -22.74 -55.13
CA ASN A 2 13.16 -21.99 -54.09
C ASN A 2 11.65 -22.15 -54.27
N GLY A 3 10.94 -22.42 -53.18
CA GLY A 3 9.48 -22.37 -53.10
C GLY A 3 9.10 -21.33 -52.05
N ASP A 4 8.69 -20.18 -52.56
CA ASP A 4 8.13 -19.01 -51.88
C ASP A 4 6.75 -19.38 -51.31
N ASN A 5 6.50 -19.04 -50.04
CA ASN A 5 5.17 -19.11 -49.44
C ASN A 5 4.99 -17.84 -48.59
N SER A 6 4.41 -16.82 -49.23
CA SER A 6 3.97 -15.58 -48.60
C SER A 6 2.61 -15.80 -47.96
N GLU A 7 2.58 -15.89 -46.62
CA GLU A 7 1.35 -15.74 -45.84
C GLU A 7 1.01 -14.25 -45.74
N LYS A 8 -0.15 -13.90 -46.29
CA LYS A 8 -0.81 -12.60 -46.11
C LYS A 8 -1.35 -12.54 -44.68
N ASN A 9 -0.77 -11.68 -43.85
CA ASN A 9 -1.45 -11.16 -42.67
C ASN A 9 -2.57 -10.24 -43.15
N THR A 10 -3.81 -10.59 -42.83
CA THR A 10 -4.94 -9.66 -42.85
C THR A 10 -4.90 -8.89 -41.54
N GLU A 11 -4.46 -7.63 -41.60
CA GLU A 11 -4.74 -6.64 -40.56
C GLU A 11 -6.26 -6.42 -40.55
N ASP A 12 -6.90 -6.84 -39.47
CA ASP A 12 -8.27 -6.43 -39.17
C ASP A 12 -8.20 -4.97 -38.69
N ASP A 13 -8.58 -4.04 -39.56
CA ASP A 13 -8.83 -2.64 -39.22
C ASP A 13 -9.98 -2.57 -38.22
N VAL A 14 -9.66 -2.50 -36.93
CA VAL A 14 -10.63 -2.20 -35.89
C VAL A 14 -10.81 -0.68 -35.84
N GLU A 15 -11.94 -0.22 -36.37
CA GLU A 15 -12.35 1.18 -36.34
C GLU A 15 -12.65 1.61 -34.89
N TYR A 16 -11.82 2.49 -34.34
CA TYR A 16 -11.97 3.01 -32.98
C TYR A 16 -13.03 4.11 -32.95
N HIS A 17 -14.15 3.86 -32.27
CA HIS A 17 -15.14 4.91 -32.03
C HIS A 17 -14.64 5.87 -30.94
N LEU A 18 -14.22 7.05 -31.39
CA LEU A 18 -14.00 8.23 -30.55
C LEU A 18 -15.29 8.59 -29.81
N TYR A 19 -15.25 8.69 -28.49
CA TYR A 19 -16.30 9.35 -27.70
C TYR A 19 -15.82 10.77 -27.35
N PRO A 20 -16.06 11.78 -28.19
CA PRO A 20 -15.78 13.17 -27.80
C PRO A 20 -16.82 13.59 -26.76
N TYR A 21 -16.36 13.89 -25.54
CA TYR A 21 -17.12 14.77 -24.65
C TYR A 21 -16.96 16.20 -25.16
N SER A 22 -17.89 16.66 -26.01
CA SER A 22 -18.04 18.07 -26.33
C SER A 22 -19.00 18.71 -25.33
N TYR A 23 -18.52 19.67 -24.54
CA TYR A 23 -19.39 20.59 -23.82
C TYR A 23 -19.87 21.67 -24.80
N ASP A 24 -21.18 21.83 -24.95
CA ASP A 24 -21.73 23.02 -25.59
C ASP A 24 -21.55 24.24 -24.66
N LYS A 25 -21.52 25.44 -25.24
CA LYS A 25 -21.33 26.70 -24.50
C LYS A 25 -22.60 27.19 -23.78
N ASN A 26 -23.66 26.37 -23.63
CA ASN A 26 -24.94 26.82 -23.06
C ASN A 26 -25.63 25.86 -22.07
N GLY A 27 -25.09 24.68 -21.77
CA GLY A 27 -25.54 23.83 -20.67
C GLY A 27 -26.98 23.32 -20.81
N ASN A 28 -27.37 22.83 -22.00
CA ASN A 28 -28.61 22.06 -22.16
C ASN A 28 -28.35 20.78 -22.97
N ASP A 29 -28.70 19.63 -22.38
CA ASP A 29 -28.69 18.34 -23.07
C ASP A 29 -29.73 18.32 -24.20
N GLU A 30 -29.29 18.17 -25.45
CA GLU A 30 -30.16 17.69 -26.53
C GLU A 30 -29.62 16.38 -27.11
N ILE A 31 -30.38 15.32 -26.87
CA ILE A 31 -30.26 14.02 -27.53
C ILE A 31 -30.57 14.23 -29.01
N GLN A 32 -29.55 14.26 -29.87
CA GLN A 32 -29.77 14.24 -31.31
C GLN A 32 -29.87 12.80 -31.83
N THR A 33 -31.11 12.39 -32.12
CA THR A 33 -31.42 11.28 -33.03
C THR A 33 -31.18 11.75 -34.46
N ASN A 34 -30.22 11.14 -35.17
CA ASN A 34 -30.05 11.40 -36.60
C ASN A 34 -31.10 10.65 -37.42
N VAL A 35 -32.02 11.42 -38.01
CA VAL A 35 -32.75 11.07 -39.23
C VAL A 35 -32.10 11.81 -40.38
N VAL A 36 -31.81 11.06 -41.44
CA VAL A 36 -31.21 11.50 -42.70
C VAL A 36 -32.13 12.47 -43.47
N SER A 37 -31.59 13.59 -43.95
CA SER A 37 -31.99 14.16 -45.25
C SER A 37 -30.95 15.15 -45.80
N GLU A 38 -30.65 14.96 -47.08
CA GLU A 38 -29.87 15.81 -47.98
C GLU A 38 -30.47 17.23 -48.10
N ASP A 39 -29.61 18.25 -48.28
CA ASP A 39 -29.57 19.13 -49.47
C ASP A 39 -29.04 20.57 -49.21
N THR A 40 -28.13 20.96 -50.11
CA THR A 40 -27.84 22.32 -50.66
C THR A 40 -26.80 23.25 -50.01
N GLU A 41 -25.77 23.54 -50.84
CA GLU A 41 -24.76 24.60 -50.78
C GLU A 41 -25.34 26.03 -50.76
N ILE A 42 -24.65 26.98 -50.11
CA ILE A 42 -24.43 28.36 -50.60
C ILE A 42 -23.06 28.89 -50.10
N GLU A 43 -22.18 29.26 -51.04
CA GLU A 43 -20.97 30.09 -50.83
C GLU A 43 -21.31 31.57 -50.60
N ALA A 44 -20.52 32.27 -49.77
CA ALA A 44 -20.25 33.70 -49.96
C ALA A 44 -18.92 34.12 -49.32
N SER A 45 -18.05 34.70 -50.15
CA SER A 45 -16.72 35.27 -49.94
C SER A 45 -16.72 36.72 -49.40
N ALA A 46 -15.60 37.13 -48.80
CA ALA A 46 -14.85 38.42 -48.96
C ALA A 46 -14.17 38.80 -47.62
N GLU A 47 -12.83 38.74 -47.53
CA GLU A 47 -11.86 39.86 -47.73
C GLU A 47 -11.98 41.01 -46.70
N ASP A 48 -10.95 41.24 -45.87
CA ASP A 48 -9.90 42.25 -46.13
C ASP A 48 -8.95 42.42 -44.92
N GLU A 49 -7.70 42.77 -45.23
CA GLU A 49 -6.54 42.96 -44.36
C GLU A 49 -6.60 44.25 -43.52
N SER A 50 -5.86 44.30 -42.40
CA SER A 50 -4.91 45.41 -42.18
C SER A 50 -4.01 45.20 -40.96
N SER A 51 -2.73 45.43 -41.23
CA SER A 51 -1.56 45.40 -40.36
C SER A 51 -1.42 46.64 -39.47
N VAL A 52 -0.90 46.48 -38.24
CA VAL A 52 -0.11 47.52 -37.55
C VAL A 52 1.04 46.87 -36.77
N ARG A 53 2.28 47.24 -37.15
CA ARG A 53 3.54 47.04 -36.41
C ARG A 53 3.77 48.23 -35.48
N VAL A 54 4.26 47.99 -34.25
CA VAL A 54 5.08 48.94 -33.49
C VAL A 54 6.23 48.20 -32.81
N GLU A 55 7.42 48.78 -32.92
CA GLU A 55 8.73 48.29 -32.52
C GLU A 55 9.04 48.38 -31.01
N THR A 56 9.71 47.33 -30.54
CA THR A 56 10.81 47.18 -29.55
C THR A 56 11.19 48.30 -28.56
N SER A 57 11.42 47.87 -27.31
CA SER A 57 12.60 48.27 -26.51
C SER A 57 12.96 47.20 -25.46
N GLU A 58 14.17 46.63 -25.54
CA GLU A 58 14.83 45.84 -24.47
C GLU A 58 15.74 46.76 -23.59
N PRO A 59 16.55 46.25 -22.63
CA PRO A 59 16.16 45.70 -21.32
C PRO A 59 16.91 46.40 -20.16
N VAL A 60 16.47 46.22 -18.90
CA VAL A 60 17.25 46.62 -17.72
C VAL A 60 17.71 45.38 -16.93
N ARG A 61 19.03 45.23 -16.86
CA ARG A 61 19.80 44.27 -16.07
C ARG A 61 20.03 44.84 -14.67
N VAL A 62 19.81 44.04 -13.62
CA VAL A 62 20.47 44.22 -12.32
C VAL A 62 20.95 42.88 -11.81
N GLU A 63 22.21 42.88 -11.37
CA GLU A 63 23.04 41.72 -11.04
C GLU A 63 22.82 41.17 -9.63
N ALA A 64 23.31 39.94 -9.48
CA ALA A 64 23.45 39.19 -8.26
C ALA A 64 24.31 39.88 -7.19
N GLY A 65 23.95 39.67 -5.92
CA GLY A 65 24.77 39.97 -4.76
C GLY A 65 24.84 38.76 -3.82
N THR A 66 25.95 38.03 -3.89
CA THR A 66 26.49 37.20 -2.81
C THR A 66 26.91 38.06 -1.62
N GLN A 67 26.65 37.63 -0.39
CA GLN A 67 27.71 37.31 0.59
C GLN A 67 27.16 36.78 1.93
N ALA A 68 28.00 35.93 2.51
CA ALA A 68 27.85 35.19 3.74
C ALA A 68 28.31 35.96 4.98
N GLU A 69 28.24 35.24 6.11
CA GLU A 69 28.89 35.45 7.41
C GLU A 69 28.16 36.29 8.46
N LYS A 70 27.79 35.60 9.54
CA LYS A 70 27.84 36.17 10.89
C LYS A 70 28.43 35.16 11.89
N LYS A 71 29.67 35.44 12.29
CA LYS A 71 30.30 34.99 13.54
C LYS A 71 29.65 35.68 14.74
N THR A 72 29.58 34.98 15.87
CA THR A 72 29.85 35.43 17.27
C THR A 72 29.62 34.20 18.16
N SER A 73 30.61 33.54 18.77
CA SER A 73 31.45 33.90 19.92
C SER A 73 30.70 34.23 21.23
N ASN A 74 30.94 33.36 22.21
CA ASN A 74 31.33 33.65 23.59
C ASN A 74 30.29 33.99 24.68
N ASP A 75 30.41 33.18 25.74
CA ASP A 75 30.58 33.54 27.15
C ASP A 75 29.42 33.33 28.17
N ILE A 76 29.65 32.30 29.01
CA ILE A 76 29.80 32.34 30.47
C ILE A 76 28.56 32.54 31.38
N LYS A 77 28.49 31.60 32.34
CA LYS A 77 28.01 31.63 33.75
C LYS A 77 26.62 31.05 34.10
N SER A 78 26.70 29.84 34.66
CA SER A 78 26.19 29.41 35.97
C SER A 78 25.28 30.38 36.76
N SER A 79 24.11 29.90 37.19
CA SER A 79 23.85 29.46 38.58
C SER A 79 22.41 28.97 38.75
N GLU A 80 22.25 27.92 39.56
CA GLU A 80 21.17 27.66 40.54
C GLU A 80 19.71 27.50 40.04
N ALA A 81 18.85 26.58 40.52
CA ALA A 81 18.92 25.64 41.63
C ALA A 81 17.84 24.53 41.48
N VAL A 82 17.95 23.57 42.40
CA VAL A 82 16.92 22.71 43.01
C VAL A 82 16.65 21.35 42.38
N ASN A 83 17.34 20.32 42.90
CA ASN A 83 16.69 19.17 43.57
C ASN A 83 17.75 18.16 44.06
N ALA A 84 17.84 17.94 45.38
CA ALA A 84 18.20 16.65 45.99
C ALA A 84 18.22 16.79 47.52
N ALA A 85 17.30 16.10 48.19
CA ALA A 85 17.34 15.87 49.63
C ALA A 85 18.02 14.52 49.91
N SER A 86 19.21 14.60 50.51
CA SER A 86 19.81 13.82 51.61
C SER A 86 18.91 12.80 52.33
N GLU A 87 19.35 11.70 52.95
CA GLU A 87 20.66 11.13 53.33
C GLU A 87 20.33 9.78 54.03
N THR A 88 21.27 8.84 54.06
CA THR A 88 21.29 7.74 55.05
C THR A 88 22.50 7.93 55.97
N PRO A 89 22.43 7.54 57.26
CA PRO A 89 23.34 6.46 57.69
C PRO A 89 22.86 5.55 58.85
N VAL A 90 23.15 4.25 58.69
CA VAL A 90 23.80 3.29 59.63
C VAL A 90 23.82 3.58 61.15
N LYS A 91 23.21 2.67 61.94
CA LYS A 91 23.75 1.81 63.05
C LYS A 91 22.71 1.57 64.16
N GLU A 92 22.41 0.31 64.49
CA GLU A 92 22.08 -0.07 65.88
C GLU A 92 22.36 -1.55 66.15
N LYS A 93 22.82 -1.85 67.36
CA LYS A 93 23.25 -3.14 67.90
C LYS A 93 22.56 -3.32 69.27
N LEU A 94 22.32 -4.57 69.66
CA LEU A 94 22.05 -5.13 71.01
C LEU A 94 20.66 -5.75 71.19
N ALA A 95 20.60 -7.06 71.47
CA ALA A 95 20.52 -7.60 72.83
C ALA A 95 20.21 -9.12 72.82
N GLU A 96 20.93 -9.89 73.63
CA GLU A 96 20.56 -11.25 74.05
C GLU A 96 19.40 -11.22 75.07
N PRO A 97 18.75 -12.37 75.31
CA PRO A 97 18.43 -12.70 76.69
C PRO A 97 18.82 -14.14 77.09
N THR A 98 19.52 -14.22 78.22
CA THR A 98 19.52 -15.35 79.16
C THR A 98 18.37 -15.09 80.17
N THR A 99 17.71 -16.00 80.91
CA THR A 99 18.12 -17.19 81.66
C THR A 99 16.89 -17.95 82.21
N LYS A 100 17.06 -19.28 82.43
CA LYS A 100 16.60 -20.15 83.54
C LYS A 100 15.10 -20.32 83.88
N ALA A 101 14.65 -21.58 83.96
CA ALA A 101 14.63 -22.38 85.21
C ALA A 101 13.96 -23.77 85.01
N GLY A 102 14.42 -24.80 85.73
CA GLY A 102 13.66 -26.04 85.95
C GLY A 102 14.51 -27.30 86.20
N ARG A 103 14.70 -27.66 87.48
CA ARG A 103 15.28 -28.95 87.93
C ARG A 103 14.27 -30.09 87.75
N GLY A 104 14.74 -31.26 87.33
CA GLY A 104 14.02 -32.55 87.40
C GLY A 104 15.01 -33.70 87.55
N TYR A 105 14.68 -34.66 88.41
CA TYR A 105 15.55 -35.66 89.03
C TYR A 105 15.88 -36.86 88.12
N TYR A 106 17.02 -37.51 88.40
CA TYR A 106 17.46 -38.79 87.84
C TYR A 106 16.71 -39.97 88.49
N GLU A 107 16.27 -40.93 87.67
CA GLU A 107 15.87 -42.28 88.10
C GLU A 107 16.28 -43.30 87.00
N PRO A 108 16.91 -44.45 87.34
CA PRO A 108 17.43 -45.37 86.33
C PRO A 108 16.49 -46.56 86.04
N SER A 109 16.72 -47.17 84.86
CA SER A 109 16.28 -48.49 84.38
C SER A 109 14.96 -48.60 83.59
N ARG A 110 15.07 -48.98 82.31
CA ARG A 110 14.67 -50.29 81.76
C ARG A 110 15.04 -50.36 80.28
N GLU A 111 15.80 -51.39 79.90
CA GLU A 111 16.09 -51.72 78.50
C GLU A 111 14.78 -52.07 77.78
N THR A 112 14.45 -51.33 76.73
CA THR A 112 13.39 -51.73 75.78
C THR A 112 14.02 -52.59 74.68
N PRO A 113 13.36 -53.68 74.24
CA PRO A 113 13.92 -54.56 73.22
C PRO A 113 14.07 -53.81 71.89
N VAL A 114 15.26 -53.91 71.27
CA VAL A 114 15.51 -53.41 69.92
C VAL A 114 14.67 -54.22 68.94
N VAL A 115 13.48 -53.73 68.59
CA VAL A 115 12.75 -54.24 67.42
C VAL A 115 13.50 -53.79 66.18
N LYS A 116 14.16 -54.72 65.49
CA LYS A 116 14.74 -54.50 64.16
C LYS A 116 13.62 -54.02 63.22
N LYS A 117 13.53 -52.70 63.00
CA LYS A 117 12.63 -52.10 62.03
C LYS A 117 13.07 -52.51 60.63
N LYS A 118 12.42 -53.53 60.05
CA LYS A 118 12.64 -53.97 58.67
C LYS A 118 12.46 -52.75 57.75
N SER A 119 13.54 -52.34 57.10
CA SER A 119 13.61 -51.14 56.26
C SER A 119 12.59 -51.24 55.11
N ARG A 120 11.42 -50.59 55.28
CA ARG A 120 10.40 -50.44 54.22
C ARG A 120 10.83 -49.46 53.11
N LYS A 121 12.07 -48.94 53.14
CA LYS A 121 12.59 -47.97 52.15
C LYS A 121 12.48 -48.48 50.70
N TRP A 122 12.64 -49.79 50.49
CA TRP A 122 12.51 -50.41 49.17
C TRP A 122 11.07 -50.37 48.63
N GLN A 123 10.06 -50.37 49.50
CA GLN A 123 8.65 -50.23 49.09
C GLN A 123 8.34 -48.81 48.62
N TYR A 124 8.97 -47.79 49.22
CA TYR A 124 8.86 -46.40 48.75
C TYR A 124 9.56 -46.18 47.42
N ILE A 125 10.75 -46.78 47.23
CA ILE A 125 11.49 -46.73 45.96
C ILE A 125 10.66 -47.42 44.86
N ALA A 126 10.11 -48.60 45.14
CA ALA A 126 9.23 -49.30 44.22
C ALA A 126 7.97 -48.48 43.88
N PHE A 127 7.36 -47.83 44.87
CA PHE A 127 6.20 -46.96 44.65
C PHE A 127 6.52 -45.74 43.78
N VAL A 128 7.65 -45.07 44.03
CA VAL A 128 8.11 -43.94 43.21
C VAL A 128 8.41 -44.37 41.78
N LEU A 129 9.04 -45.53 41.58
CA LEU A 129 9.31 -46.06 40.25
C LEU A 129 8.03 -46.42 39.49
N VAL A 130 7.04 -47.01 40.18
CA VAL A 130 5.72 -47.27 39.59
C VAL A 130 5.00 -45.96 39.26
N LEU A 131 5.07 -44.95 40.12
CA LEU A 131 4.48 -43.64 39.87
C LEU A 131 5.13 -42.96 38.65
N LEU A 132 6.46 -42.98 38.55
CA LEU A 132 7.20 -42.46 37.40
C LEU A 132 6.88 -43.24 36.11
N PHE A 133 6.70 -44.56 36.21
CA PHE A 133 6.29 -45.38 35.07
C PHE A 133 4.86 -45.03 34.63
N VAL A 134 3.92 -44.82 35.56
CA VAL A 134 2.55 -44.40 35.24
C VAL A 134 2.53 -43.00 34.64
N ILE A 135 3.33 -42.06 35.16
CA ILE A 135 3.46 -40.71 34.59
C ILE A 135 4.07 -40.80 33.18
N GLY A 136 5.14 -41.57 33.00
CA GLY A 136 5.79 -41.77 31.70
C GLY A 136 4.89 -42.45 30.68
N ALA A 137 4.13 -43.47 31.10
CA ALA A 137 3.15 -44.14 30.25
C ALA A 137 1.96 -43.22 29.94
N SER A 138 1.53 -42.39 30.88
CA SER A 138 0.49 -41.37 30.63
C SER A 138 1.00 -40.33 29.64
N PHE A 139 2.26 -39.90 29.76
CA PHE A 139 2.91 -39.02 28.80
C PHE A 139 3.04 -39.65 27.42
N ALA A 140 3.37 -40.94 27.34
CA ALA A 140 3.45 -41.67 26.08
C ALA A 140 2.07 -41.85 25.43
N VAL A 141 1.03 -42.12 26.22
CA VAL A 141 -0.36 -42.19 25.74
C VAL A 141 -0.85 -40.81 25.30
N ILE A 142 -0.53 -39.74 26.02
CA ILE A 142 -0.81 -38.36 25.59
C ILE A 142 -0.07 -38.08 24.27
N TYR A 143 1.23 -38.35 24.20
CA TYR A 143 2.04 -38.16 22.99
C TYR A 143 1.53 -38.95 21.79
N GLN A 144 1.02 -40.16 22.00
CA GLN A 144 0.48 -41.01 20.94
C GLN A 144 -1.00 -40.73 20.62
N SER A 145 -1.76 -40.17 21.56
CA SER A 145 -3.13 -39.72 21.35
C SER A 145 -3.18 -38.34 20.67
N PHE A 146 -2.13 -37.53 20.83
CA PHE A 146 -1.86 -36.31 20.05
C PHE A 146 -0.96 -36.63 18.86
N ASN A 147 -1.46 -37.47 17.96
CA ASN A 147 -0.80 -37.91 16.75
C ASN A 147 -0.53 -36.71 15.78
N GLY A 148 0.44 -35.85 16.10
CA GLY A 148 1.08 -34.90 15.17
C GLY A 148 0.72 -33.41 15.23
N SER A 149 -0.21 -32.94 16.07
CA SER A 149 -0.59 -31.50 16.13
C SER A 149 -0.30 -30.86 17.50
N LEU A 150 0.97 -30.88 17.90
CA LEU A 150 1.47 -30.17 19.09
C LEU A 150 2.67 -29.26 18.79
N TYR A 151 2.89 -28.97 17.51
CA TYR A 151 3.45 -27.69 17.13
C TYR A 151 2.25 -26.77 16.97
N SER A 152 2.11 -25.75 17.81
CA SER A 152 1.51 -24.51 17.31
C SER A 152 2.35 -24.18 16.09
N SER A 153 1.85 -24.46 14.88
CA SER A 153 2.64 -24.11 13.70
C SER A 153 2.81 -22.61 13.80
N ASN A 154 4.04 -22.14 13.61
CA ASN A 154 4.30 -20.71 13.59
C ASN A 154 3.82 -20.12 12.25
N ASP A 155 2.88 -20.80 11.57
CA ASP A 155 2.42 -20.44 10.24
C ASP A 155 1.70 -19.11 10.32
N LYS A 156 2.09 -18.21 9.43
CA LYS A 156 1.62 -16.84 9.39
C LYS A 156 0.84 -16.59 8.11
N ILE A 157 -0.14 -15.72 8.24
CA ILE A 157 -0.68 -14.97 7.10
C ILE A 157 -0.14 -13.55 7.21
N ALA A 158 0.59 -13.12 6.17
CA ALA A 158 1.09 -11.76 6.08
C ALA A 158 0.02 -10.85 5.50
N VAL A 159 -0.40 -9.83 6.25
CA VAL A 159 -1.36 -8.82 5.80
C VAL A 159 -0.61 -7.54 5.43
N ILE A 160 -0.81 -7.10 4.19
CA ILE A 160 -0.22 -5.88 3.64
C ILE A 160 -1.35 -4.92 3.28
N TYR A 161 -1.37 -3.74 3.89
CA TYR A 161 -2.34 -2.69 3.57
C TYR A 161 -1.87 -1.87 2.38
N ILE A 162 -2.78 -1.64 1.43
CA ILE A 162 -2.59 -0.79 0.25
C ILE A 162 -3.70 0.26 0.30
N GLU A 163 -3.45 1.37 0.99
CA GLU A 163 -4.46 2.39 1.28
C GLU A 163 -4.07 3.75 0.69
N GLY A 164 -5.02 4.38 0.00
CA GLY A 164 -4.83 5.71 -0.59
C GLY A 164 -4.29 5.67 -2.02
N THR A 165 -3.81 6.82 -2.50
CA THR A 165 -3.36 7.00 -3.88
C THR A 165 -2.04 6.25 -4.13
N LEU A 166 -1.99 5.48 -5.22
CA LEU A 166 -0.76 4.80 -5.64
C LEU A 166 0.24 5.78 -6.23
N VAL A 167 1.48 5.72 -5.77
CA VAL A 167 2.56 6.61 -6.20
C VAL A 167 3.87 5.84 -6.39
N THR A 168 4.73 6.34 -7.27
CA THR A 168 6.12 5.86 -7.41
C THR A 168 7.01 6.88 -6.71
N SER A 169 7.29 6.64 -5.44
CA SER A 169 8.25 7.40 -4.63
C SER A 169 8.31 6.79 -3.24
N SER A 170 9.47 6.87 -2.58
CA SER A 170 9.66 6.41 -1.20
C SER A 170 9.00 7.33 -0.14
N VAL A 171 7.78 7.78 -0.38
CA VAL A 171 6.96 8.42 0.65
C VAL A 171 6.48 7.36 1.64
N PRO A 172 6.68 7.57 2.96
CA PRO A 172 6.05 6.77 3.99
C PRO A 172 4.57 6.49 3.73
N GLY A 173 4.20 5.21 3.59
CA GLY A 173 2.80 4.81 3.54
C GLY A 173 1.99 5.30 4.76
N GLY A 174 0.68 5.53 4.57
CA GLY A 174 -0.23 5.86 5.68
C GLY A 174 -0.65 7.34 5.81
N LEU A 175 -0.26 8.20 4.87
CA LEU A 175 -0.73 9.58 4.73
C LEU A 175 -1.72 9.77 3.56
N GLY A 176 -2.48 8.74 3.24
CA GLY A 176 -3.34 8.72 2.05
C GLY A 176 -2.60 8.34 0.76
N TYR A 177 -1.39 7.79 0.88
CA TYR A 177 -0.59 7.26 -0.22
C TYR A 177 -0.12 5.84 0.09
N ALA A 178 0.04 5.05 -0.97
CA ALA A 178 0.71 3.76 -0.95
C ALA A 178 1.76 3.74 -2.07
N SER A 179 3.04 3.62 -1.71
CA SER A 179 4.13 3.59 -2.66
C SER A 179 4.34 2.18 -3.23
N SER A 180 4.67 2.08 -4.52
CA SER A 180 5.02 0.80 -5.13
C SER A 180 6.23 0.16 -4.48
N GLU A 181 7.20 0.95 -4.01
CA GLU A 181 8.37 0.46 -3.29
C GLU A 181 8.00 -0.19 -1.95
N ASP A 182 7.15 0.43 -1.13
CA ASP A 182 6.72 -0.16 0.15
C ASP A 182 5.90 -1.43 -0.08
N ILE A 183 5.03 -1.44 -1.09
CA ILE A 183 4.22 -2.62 -1.44
C ILE A 183 5.16 -3.77 -1.83
N SER A 184 6.09 -3.50 -2.76
CA SER A 184 7.08 -4.47 -3.24
C SER A 184 7.94 -5.03 -2.11
N ASP A 185 8.45 -4.15 -1.24
CA ASP A 185 9.31 -4.55 -0.13
C ASP A 185 8.56 -5.40 0.90
N ASN A 186 7.30 -5.10 1.18
CA ASN A 186 6.50 -5.90 2.11
C ASN A 186 6.14 -7.27 1.51
N ILE A 187 5.84 -7.35 0.21
CA ILE A 187 5.64 -8.62 -0.49
C ILE A 187 6.92 -9.46 -0.43
N ARG A 188 8.07 -8.88 -0.77
CA ARG A 188 9.37 -9.57 -0.70
C ARG A 188 9.72 -10.02 0.72
N LYS A 189 9.46 -9.19 1.73
CA LYS A 189 9.66 -9.58 3.14
C LYS A 189 8.77 -10.75 3.53
N ALA A 190 7.51 -10.76 3.09
CA ALA A 190 6.59 -11.86 3.33
C ALA A 190 7.07 -13.15 2.65
N LEU A 191 7.48 -13.09 1.37
CA LEU A 191 8.02 -14.25 0.65
C LEU A 191 9.33 -14.79 1.23
N ASN A 192 10.14 -13.94 1.86
CA ASN A 192 11.39 -14.35 2.50
C ASN A 192 11.22 -14.89 3.93
N ASP A 193 10.05 -14.71 4.55
CA ASP A 193 9.73 -15.31 5.85
C ASP A 193 9.18 -16.72 5.64
N GLY A 194 9.98 -17.74 5.95
CA GLY A 194 9.59 -19.14 5.77
C GLY A 194 8.40 -19.60 6.63
N ASP A 195 7.99 -18.80 7.62
CA ASP A 195 6.77 -19.02 8.39
C ASP A 195 5.52 -18.47 7.70
N VAL A 196 5.65 -17.54 6.74
CA VAL A 196 4.51 -16.99 5.99
C VAL A 196 4.06 -18.01 4.96
N LYS A 197 2.79 -18.43 5.07
CA LYS A 197 2.19 -19.45 4.21
C LYS A 197 1.15 -18.89 3.24
N ALA A 198 0.67 -17.67 3.48
CA ALA A 198 -0.15 -16.92 2.54
C ALA A 198 0.01 -15.40 2.75
N ILE A 199 -0.29 -14.63 1.71
CA ILE A 199 -0.30 -13.17 1.71
C ILE A 199 -1.73 -12.68 1.48
N VAL A 200 -2.18 -11.74 2.30
CA VAL A 200 -3.43 -11.02 2.09
C VAL A 200 -3.15 -9.55 1.81
N LEU A 201 -3.50 -9.10 0.61
CA LEU A 201 -3.40 -7.70 0.20
C LEU A 201 -4.71 -7.00 0.52
N ARG A 202 -4.72 -6.14 1.54
CA ARG A 202 -5.88 -5.34 1.92
C ARG A 202 -5.89 -4.04 1.14
N VAL A 203 -6.64 -4.00 0.04
CA VAL A 203 -6.65 -2.89 -0.91
C VAL A 203 -7.81 -1.94 -0.64
N ASN A 204 -7.51 -0.67 -0.37
CA ASN A 204 -8.50 0.40 -0.27
C ASN A 204 -7.98 1.67 -0.99
N SER A 205 -8.05 1.65 -2.32
CA SER A 205 -7.44 2.66 -3.18
C SER A 205 -8.28 2.92 -4.44
N GLY A 206 -8.35 4.18 -4.85
CA GLY A 206 -8.93 4.60 -6.13
C GLY A 206 -7.99 4.46 -7.33
N GLY A 207 -6.75 4.02 -7.12
CA GLY A 207 -5.69 3.99 -8.12
C GLY A 207 -4.66 5.09 -7.88
N GLY A 208 -4.00 5.55 -8.95
CA GLY A 208 -2.92 6.52 -8.87
C GLY A 208 -2.02 6.45 -10.10
N ALA A 209 -0.71 6.62 -9.91
CA ALA A 209 0.26 6.53 -10.99
C ALA A 209 0.24 5.14 -11.66
N SER A 210 0.17 5.11 -13.00
CA SER A 210 0.19 3.85 -13.77
C SER A 210 1.46 3.04 -13.49
N THR A 211 2.61 3.71 -13.37
CA THR A 211 3.89 3.08 -13.02
C THR A 211 3.86 2.38 -11.67
N ALA A 212 3.18 2.97 -10.68
CA ALA A 212 3.05 2.36 -9.36
C ALA A 212 2.14 1.12 -9.39
N GLY A 213 1.08 1.17 -10.21
CA GLY A 213 0.22 0.02 -10.47
C GLY A 213 0.97 -1.14 -11.13
N GLU A 214 1.76 -0.84 -12.16
CA GLU A 214 2.55 -1.83 -12.93
C GLU A 214 3.69 -2.44 -12.10
N GLU A 215 4.45 -1.64 -11.36
CA GLU A 215 5.48 -2.17 -10.45
C GLU A 215 4.89 -3.08 -9.38
N ALA A 216 3.74 -2.70 -8.81
CA ALA A 216 3.04 -3.54 -7.85
C ALA A 216 2.45 -4.80 -8.49
N TYR A 217 1.87 -4.70 -9.70
CA TYR A 217 1.38 -5.83 -10.48
C TYR A 217 2.47 -6.90 -10.65
N GLU A 218 3.66 -6.50 -11.08
CA GLU A 218 4.79 -7.41 -11.29
C GLU A 218 5.21 -8.14 -10.01
N GLU A 219 5.20 -7.47 -8.86
CA GLU A 219 5.53 -8.11 -7.58
C GLU A 219 4.42 -9.02 -7.06
N VAL A 220 3.15 -8.66 -7.24
CA VAL A 220 2.01 -9.53 -6.90
C VAL A 220 2.00 -10.78 -7.77
N LYS A 221 2.27 -10.63 -9.08
CA LYS A 221 2.39 -11.75 -10.02
C LYS A 221 3.51 -12.71 -9.61
N LYS A 222 4.71 -12.21 -9.34
CA LYS A 222 5.83 -13.03 -8.82
C LYS A 222 5.47 -13.74 -7.52
N ALA A 223 4.71 -13.10 -6.65
CA ALA A 223 4.28 -13.70 -5.39
C ALA A 223 3.30 -14.85 -5.63
N SER A 224 2.27 -14.67 -6.47
CA SER A 224 1.34 -15.75 -6.85
C SER A 224 2.08 -16.92 -7.51
N GLU A 225 3.01 -16.64 -8.42
CA GLU A 225 3.82 -17.66 -9.11
C GLU A 225 4.82 -18.39 -8.18
N SER A 226 5.10 -17.86 -6.99
CA SER A 226 6.02 -18.47 -6.02
C SER A 226 5.46 -19.72 -5.33
N GLY A 227 4.14 -19.93 -5.42
CA GLY A 227 3.41 -20.97 -4.71
C GLY A 227 2.96 -20.60 -3.30
N VAL A 228 3.21 -19.36 -2.85
CA VAL A 228 2.56 -18.77 -1.66
C VAL A 228 1.24 -18.12 -2.12
N PRO A 229 0.07 -18.60 -1.67
CA PRO A 229 -1.21 -18.01 -2.07
C PRO A 229 -1.29 -16.51 -1.74
N VAL A 230 -1.69 -15.72 -2.73
CA VAL A 230 -1.94 -14.29 -2.63
C VAL A 230 -3.42 -14.02 -2.80
N VAL A 231 -4.06 -13.56 -1.73
CA VAL A 231 -5.49 -13.22 -1.72
C VAL A 231 -5.65 -11.71 -1.59
N VAL A 232 -6.34 -11.09 -2.54
CA VAL A 232 -6.74 -9.69 -2.44
C VAL A 232 -8.03 -9.58 -1.67
N SER A 233 -8.05 -8.70 -0.66
CA SER A 233 -9.26 -8.27 0.05
C SER A 233 -9.56 -6.82 -0.28
N MET A 234 -10.55 -6.58 -1.13
CA MET A 234 -10.96 -5.23 -1.47
C MET A 234 -11.76 -4.57 -0.35
N GLY A 235 -11.41 -3.31 -0.06
CA GLY A 235 -12.09 -2.42 0.86
C GLY A 235 -13.27 -1.72 0.23
N SER A 236 -13.44 -0.44 0.55
CA SER A 236 -14.50 0.37 -0.07
C SER A 236 -14.23 0.57 -1.56
N THR A 237 -12.95 0.73 -1.94
CA THR A 237 -12.53 0.96 -3.32
C THR A 237 -11.28 0.15 -3.66
N ALA A 238 -11.23 -0.43 -4.85
CA ALA A 238 -10.04 -1.02 -5.46
C ALA A 238 -10.14 -0.86 -6.98
N ALA A 239 -9.87 0.35 -7.46
CA ALA A 239 -10.16 0.79 -8.82
C ALA A 239 -8.90 1.27 -9.57
N SER A 240 -8.94 1.26 -10.92
CA SER A 240 -7.85 1.72 -11.79
C SER A 240 -6.54 1.00 -11.46
N ALA A 241 -5.42 1.70 -11.26
CA ALA A 241 -4.13 1.10 -10.91
C ALA A 241 -4.18 0.17 -9.67
N ALA A 242 -5.15 0.35 -8.76
CA ALA A 242 -5.34 -0.58 -7.64
C ALA A 242 -6.04 -1.89 -8.06
N TYR A 243 -6.89 -1.85 -9.09
CA TYR A 243 -7.38 -3.07 -9.72
C TYR A 243 -6.28 -3.74 -10.55
N HIS A 244 -5.44 -2.95 -11.23
CA HIS A 244 -4.28 -3.43 -11.98
C HIS A 244 -3.39 -4.32 -11.10
N LEU A 245 -2.87 -3.80 -9.98
CA LEU A 245 -2.04 -4.60 -9.05
C LEU A 245 -2.77 -5.79 -8.41
N SER A 246 -4.11 -5.76 -8.36
CA SER A 246 -4.91 -6.84 -7.77
C SER A 246 -5.14 -7.98 -8.75
N SER A 247 -5.09 -7.70 -10.05
CA SER A 247 -5.48 -8.64 -11.10
C SER A 247 -4.67 -9.95 -11.16
N PRO A 248 -3.36 -10.02 -10.82
CA PRO A 248 -2.61 -11.26 -10.88
C PRO A 248 -2.65 -12.06 -9.56
N ALA A 249 -3.49 -11.67 -8.59
CA ALA A 249 -3.65 -12.44 -7.36
C ALA A 249 -4.39 -13.76 -7.61
N ASP A 250 -4.07 -14.80 -6.83
CA ASP A 250 -4.70 -16.12 -6.96
C ASP A 250 -6.21 -16.07 -6.69
N LEU A 251 -6.64 -15.17 -5.80
CA LEU A 251 -8.06 -14.95 -5.51
C LEU A 251 -8.34 -13.51 -5.07
N ILE A 252 -9.39 -12.92 -5.63
CA ILE A 252 -9.88 -11.58 -5.31
C ILE A 252 -11.23 -11.68 -4.58
N VAL A 253 -11.28 -11.15 -3.36
CA VAL A 253 -12.49 -11.02 -2.54
C VAL A 253 -12.93 -9.56 -2.51
N ALA A 254 -14.21 -9.30 -2.81
CA ALA A 254 -14.78 -7.97 -2.70
C ALA A 254 -16.09 -7.97 -1.89
N ASN A 255 -16.36 -6.87 -1.19
CA ASN A 255 -17.70 -6.67 -0.63
C ASN A 255 -18.70 -6.46 -1.79
N PRO A 256 -19.97 -6.87 -1.67
CA PRO A 256 -20.98 -6.59 -2.69
C PRO A 256 -21.08 -5.12 -3.13
N SER A 257 -20.75 -4.19 -2.23
CA SER A 257 -20.78 -2.74 -2.46
C SER A 257 -19.41 -2.11 -2.71
N THR A 258 -18.31 -2.88 -2.77
CA THR A 258 -16.99 -2.38 -3.16
C THR A 258 -17.06 -1.71 -4.53
N MET A 259 -16.40 -0.57 -4.72
CA MET A 259 -16.20 0.06 -6.03
C MET A 259 -14.88 -0.43 -6.63
N THR A 260 -14.94 -1.11 -7.77
CA THR A 260 -13.77 -1.65 -8.46
C THR A 260 -13.90 -1.46 -9.97
N GLY A 261 -13.04 -2.10 -10.76
CA GLY A 261 -12.90 -1.83 -12.20
C GLY A 261 -12.19 -0.51 -12.42
N SER A 262 -12.81 0.43 -13.13
CA SER A 262 -12.15 1.64 -13.62
C SER A 262 -10.90 1.30 -14.43
N ILE A 263 -10.98 0.22 -15.21
CA ILE A 263 -9.90 -0.24 -16.07
C ILE A 263 -9.83 0.73 -17.25
N GLY A 264 -8.74 1.52 -17.28
CA GLY A 264 -8.59 2.66 -18.17
C GLY A 264 -7.43 3.55 -17.72
N THR A 265 -6.96 4.38 -18.64
CA THR A 265 -5.87 5.34 -18.42
C THR A 265 -6.32 6.72 -18.84
N ILE A 266 -5.94 7.74 -18.06
CA ILE A 266 -6.21 9.14 -18.41
C ILE A 266 -4.94 9.96 -18.29
N TRP A 267 -4.78 10.94 -19.18
CA TRP A 267 -3.79 12.01 -19.04
C TRP A 267 -4.49 13.35 -19.22
N GLN A 268 -4.57 14.11 -18.13
CA GLN A 268 -5.32 15.36 -18.10
C GLN A 268 -4.40 16.55 -18.42
N PHE A 269 -4.88 17.42 -19.31
CA PHE A 269 -4.28 18.72 -19.60
C PHE A 269 -5.33 19.82 -19.42
N GLN A 270 -4.88 21.03 -19.06
CA GLN A 270 -5.74 22.20 -18.91
C GLN A 270 -5.47 23.19 -20.04
N ASN A 271 -6.51 23.87 -20.50
CA ASN A 271 -6.37 25.03 -21.39
C ASN A 271 -6.97 26.26 -20.70
N LEU A 272 -6.11 27.20 -20.35
CA LEU A 272 -6.42 28.47 -19.70
C LEU A 272 -6.08 29.67 -20.60
N SER A 273 -5.82 29.45 -21.90
CA SER A 273 -5.49 30.51 -22.87
C SER A 273 -6.53 31.65 -22.86
N GLU A 274 -7.82 31.31 -22.97
CA GLU A 274 -8.92 32.28 -22.91
C GLU A 274 -8.93 33.10 -21.59
N TYR A 275 -8.56 32.48 -20.47
CA TYR A 275 -8.46 33.17 -19.18
C TYR A 275 -7.30 34.17 -19.19
N TYR A 276 -6.12 33.76 -19.65
CA TYR A 276 -4.95 34.65 -19.69
C TYR A 276 -5.14 35.81 -20.66
N ASP A 277 -5.74 35.57 -21.83
CA ASP A 277 -6.07 36.62 -22.80
C ASP A 277 -6.99 37.67 -22.20
N LYS A 278 -8.02 37.22 -21.45
CA LYS A 278 -8.96 38.11 -20.77
C LYS A 278 -8.31 38.96 -19.68
N GLU A 279 -7.37 38.39 -18.95
CA GLU A 279 -6.62 39.09 -17.89
C GLU A 279 -5.43 39.89 -18.43
N GLY A 280 -5.21 39.89 -19.75
CA GLY A 280 -4.10 40.59 -20.39
C GLY A 280 -2.72 40.01 -20.07
N ILE A 281 -2.67 38.74 -19.64
CA ILE A 281 -1.43 38.02 -19.33
C ILE A 281 -0.90 37.40 -20.62
N GLN A 282 0.37 37.67 -20.95
CA GLN A 282 1.00 37.19 -22.18
C GLN A 282 2.22 36.34 -21.84
N TYR A 283 2.28 35.14 -22.43
CA TYR A 283 3.41 34.21 -22.27
C TYR A 283 4.28 34.21 -23.51
N TYR A 284 5.59 34.39 -23.33
CA TYR A 284 6.59 34.22 -24.38
C TYR A 284 7.41 32.97 -24.08
N ILE A 285 7.22 31.92 -24.89
CA ILE A 285 7.85 30.61 -24.67
C ILE A 285 8.99 30.43 -25.69
N VAL A 286 10.21 30.33 -25.19
CA VAL A 286 11.38 29.94 -25.97
C VAL A 286 11.69 28.48 -25.62
N LYS A 287 11.64 27.59 -26.62
CA LYS A 287 11.76 26.14 -26.42
C LYS A 287 12.76 25.52 -27.40
N SER A 288 13.41 24.44 -26.96
CA SER A 288 14.41 23.70 -27.74
C SER A 288 13.80 22.72 -28.74
N GLY A 289 12.51 22.45 -28.65
CA GLY A 289 11.78 21.54 -29.53
C GLY A 289 10.28 21.72 -29.40
N GLU A 290 9.54 21.26 -30.40
CA GLU A 290 8.11 21.50 -30.57
C GLU A 290 7.26 21.04 -29.38
N PHE A 291 7.44 19.79 -28.95
CA PHE A 291 6.69 19.17 -27.85
C PHE A 291 7.16 19.57 -26.44
N LYS A 292 8.19 20.42 -26.30
CA LYS A 292 8.84 20.65 -24.99
C LYS A 292 7.95 21.38 -23.99
N ASP A 293 6.96 22.11 -24.48
CA ASP A 293 5.93 22.81 -23.70
C ASP A 293 4.53 22.21 -23.96
N MET A 294 4.45 20.96 -24.42
CA MET A 294 3.20 20.25 -24.53
C MET A 294 2.45 20.27 -23.20
N GLY A 295 1.16 20.58 -23.26
CA GLY A 295 0.31 20.70 -22.08
C GLY A 295 0.44 22.04 -21.35
N ASN A 296 1.15 23.03 -21.90
CA ASN A 296 1.20 24.36 -21.32
C ASN A 296 -0.22 24.98 -21.27
N PRO A 297 -0.74 25.33 -20.08
CA PRO A 297 -2.09 25.88 -19.94
C PRO A 297 -2.31 27.19 -20.70
N ALA A 298 -1.25 27.94 -21.02
CA ALA A 298 -1.36 29.23 -21.70
C ALA A 298 -1.77 29.15 -23.18
N ARG A 299 -1.64 27.98 -23.82
CA ARG A 299 -2.02 27.76 -25.22
C ARG A 299 -2.85 26.50 -25.47
N GLY A 300 -2.90 25.59 -24.49
CA GLY A 300 -3.50 24.27 -24.68
C GLY A 300 -2.67 23.39 -25.63
N LEU A 301 -3.23 22.24 -26.03
CA LEU A 301 -2.58 21.29 -26.92
C LEU A 301 -2.80 21.65 -28.40
N SER A 302 -1.73 21.56 -29.20
CA SER A 302 -1.86 21.48 -30.66
C SER A 302 -2.46 20.14 -31.10
N ASP A 303 -2.79 20.00 -32.39
CA ASP A 303 -3.34 18.73 -32.90
C ASP A 303 -2.31 17.60 -32.86
N ASP A 304 -1.05 17.87 -33.23
CA ASP A 304 0.06 16.91 -33.11
C ASP A 304 0.30 16.48 -31.65
N GLU A 305 0.12 17.39 -30.69
CA GLU A 305 0.22 17.09 -29.26
C GLU A 305 -0.94 16.25 -28.74
N LYS A 306 -2.16 16.46 -29.26
CA LYS A 306 -3.31 15.60 -28.96
C LYS A 306 -3.11 14.19 -29.51
N GLU A 307 -2.63 14.06 -30.75
CA GLU A 307 -2.32 12.76 -31.36
C GLU A 307 -1.24 12.03 -30.54
N TYR A 308 -0.16 12.73 -30.17
CA TYR A 308 0.89 12.16 -29.33
C TYR A 308 0.36 11.74 -27.95
N ALA A 309 -0.43 12.58 -27.29
CA ALA A 309 -1.03 12.25 -26.00
C ALA A 309 -1.94 11.01 -26.07
N ASN A 310 -2.76 10.91 -27.13
CA ASN A 310 -3.60 9.73 -27.37
C ASN A 310 -2.77 8.46 -27.53
N LYS A 311 -1.67 8.54 -28.30
CA LYS A 311 -0.75 7.40 -28.48
C LYS A 311 -0.18 6.92 -27.15
N VAL A 312 0.26 7.84 -26.29
CA VAL A 312 0.82 7.50 -24.97
C VAL A 312 -0.25 6.86 -24.08
N VAL A 313 -1.47 7.40 -24.05
CA VAL A 313 -2.57 6.84 -23.27
C VAL A 313 -2.96 5.45 -23.76
N GLU A 314 -3.02 5.23 -25.08
CA GLU A 314 -3.37 3.93 -25.67
C GLU A 314 -2.32 2.85 -25.38
N GLU A 315 -1.03 3.22 -25.37
CA GLU A 315 0.06 2.29 -25.02
C GLU A 315 -0.08 1.80 -23.57
N VAL A 316 -0.25 2.73 -22.62
CA VAL A 316 -0.44 2.38 -21.20
C VAL A 316 -1.76 1.63 -20.98
N TYR A 317 -2.83 2.02 -21.67
CA TYR A 317 -4.12 1.32 -21.62
C TYR A 317 -4.00 -0.12 -22.13
N SER A 318 -3.30 -0.33 -23.25
CA SER A 318 -3.11 -1.65 -23.85
C SER A 318 -2.36 -2.60 -22.93
N ASN A 319 -1.32 -2.11 -22.22
CA ASN A 319 -0.60 -2.89 -21.22
C ASN A 319 -1.53 -3.27 -20.05
N PHE A 320 -2.28 -2.31 -19.49
CA PHE A 320 -3.22 -2.59 -18.41
C PHE A 320 -4.27 -3.65 -18.83
N VAL A 321 -4.83 -3.55 -20.03
CA VAL A 321 -5.75 -4.56 -20.55
C VAL A 321 -5.09 -5.93 -20.68
N ALA A 322 -3.85 -5.99 -21.18
CA ALA A 322 -3.11 -7.24 -21.34
C ALA A 322 -2.83 -7.90 -19.97
N ASP A 323 -2.41 -7.12 -18.99
CA ASP A 323 -2.10 -7.58 -17.63
C ASP A 323 -3.34 -8.12 -16.91
N VAL A 324 -4.49 -7.45 -17.07
CA VAL A 324 -5.78 -7.94 -16.56
C VAL A 324 -6.22 -9.20 -17.29
N ALA A 325 -6.03 -9.26 -18.61
CA ALA A 325 -6.36 -10.45 -19.40
C ALA A 325 -5.56 -11.67 -18.91
N GLU A 326 -4.25 -11.50 -18.69
CA GLU A 326 -3.40 -12.54 -18.13
C GLU A 326 -3.79 -12.91 -16.70
N GLY A 327 -3.90 -11.94 -15.80
CA GLY A 327 -4.15 -12.18 -14.37
C GLY A 327 -5.54 -12.76 -14.09
N ARG A 328 -6.53 -12.50 -14.95
CA ARG A 328 -7.91 -12.98 -14.79
C ARG A 328 -8.28 -14.16 -15.70
N ASP A 329 -7.31 -14.68 -16.47
CA ASP A 329 -7.54 -15.73 -17.47
C ASP A 329 -8.71 -15.39 -18.41
N MET A 330 -8.69 -14.15 -18.93
CA MET A 330 -9.69 -13.62 -19.86
C MET A 330 -9.03 -13.31 -21.20
N SER A 331 -9.78 -13.34 -22.29
CA SER A 331 -9.26 -12.81 -23.56
C SER A 331 -9.12 -11.29 -23.48
N VAL A 332 -8.12 -10.74 -24.19
CA VAL A 332 -7.95 -9.29 -24.35
C VAL A 332 -9.24 -8.63 -24.85
N SER A 333 -9.98 -9.28 -25.75
CA SER A 333 -11.27 -8.78 -26.26
C SER A 333 -12.35 -8.70 -25.17
N GLU A 334 -12.42 -9.68 -24.28
CA GLU A 334 -13.37 -9.65 -23.16
C GLU A 334 -13.01 -8.52 -22.21
N VAL A 335 -11.73 -8.38 -21.85
CA VAL A 335 -11.28 -7.29 -20.97
C VAL A 335 -11.55 -5.93 -21.60
N LYS A 336 -11.26 -5.73 -22.90
CA LYS A 336 -11.57 -4.48 -23.61
C LYS A 336 -13.05 -4.10 -23.53
N SER A 337 -13.96 -5.07 -23.59
CA SER A 337 -15.40 -4.82 -23.46
C SER A 337 -15.81 -4.32 -22.06
N LEU A 338 -14.98 -4.58 -21.04
CA LEU A 338 -15.18 -4.17 -19.66
C LEU A 338 -14.35 -2.93 -19.27
N ALA A 339 -13.37 -2.57 -20.10
CA ALA A 339 -12.31 -1.61 -19.82
C ALA A 339 -12.49 -0.28 -20.56
N ASP A 340 -13.65 0.35 -20.39
CA ASP A 340 -13.92 1.71 -20.88
C ASP A 340 -13.84 2.78 -19.77
N GLY A 341 -13.18 2.43 -18.65
CA GLY A 341 -13.02 3.32 -17.49
C GLY A 341 -14.20 3.35 -16.52
N ARG A 342 -15.31 2.64 -16.77
CA ARG A 342 -16.44 2.60 -15.82
C ARG A 342 -16.10 1.84 -14.53
N ILE A 343 -16.77 2.21 -13.44
CA ILE A 343 -16.72 1.47 -12.17
C ILE A 343 -17.74 0.33 -12.14
N TYR A 344 -17.41 -0.72 -11.40
CA TYR A 344 -18.32 -1.82 -11.08
C TYR A 344 -18.48 -1.93 -9.56
N THR A 345 -19.67 -2.36 -9.12
CA THR A 345 -19.83 -2.84 -7.75
C THR A 345 -19.20 -4.22 -7.61
N GLY A 346 -18.75 -4.63 -6.42
CA GLY A 346 -18.18 -5.97 -6.22
C GLY A 346 -19.13 -7.09 -6.66
N ARG A 347 -20.45 -6.90 -6.49
CA ARG A 347 -21.46 -7.84 -7.01
C ARG A 347 -21.42 -7.97 -8.53
N GLU A 348 -21.26 -6.87 -9.24
CA GLU A 348 -21.20 -6.88 -10.70
C GLU A 348 -19.86 -7.40 -11.18
N ALA A 349 -18.76 -6.97 -10.56
CA ALA A 349 -17.41 -7.44 -10.84
C ALA A 349 -17.30 -8.98 -10.72
N LYS A 350 -17.96 -9.60 -9.72
CA LYS A 350 -18.02 -11.07 -9.63
C LYS A 350 -18.74 -11.73 -10.81
N LYS A 351 -19.84 -11.15 -11.29
CA LYS A 351 -20.55 -11.69 -12.46
C LYS A 351 -19.72 -11.58 -13.75
N LEU A 352 -18.89 -10.55 -13.83
CA LEU A 352 -18.04 -10.25 -14.98
C LEU A 352 -16.69 -10.99 -14.95
N GLY A 353 -16.39 -11.76 -13.90
CA GLY A 353 -15.11 -12.46 -13.75
C GLY A 353 -13.95 -11.59 -13.23
N LEU A 354 -14.21 -10.31 -12.93
CA LEU A 354 -13.21 -9.39 -12.42
C LEU A 354 -12.87 -9.63 -10.93
N VAL A 355 -13.74 -10.33 -10.20
CA VAL A 355 -13.62 -10.70 -8.79
C VAL A 355 -14.06 -12.16 -8.63
N ASP A 356 -13.38 -12.91 -7.76
CA ASP A 356 -13.70 -14.33 -7.55
C ASP A 356 -14.81 -14.51 -6.52
N GLU A 357 -14.68 -13.86 -5.37
CA GLU A 357 -15.57 -14.07 -4.23
C GLU A 357 -16.17 -12.80 -3.64
N LEU A 358 -17.39 -12.96 -3.10
CA LEU A 358 -18.04 -11.90 -2.33
C LEU A 358 -17.81 -12.16 -0.85
N GLY A 359 -17.22 -11.19 -0.17
CA GLY A 359 -16.88 -11.32 1.24
C GLY A 359 -16.31 -10.04 1.82
N ASN A 360 -15.68 -10.19 2.96
CA ASN A 360 -15.01 -9.15 3.71
C ASN A 360 -13.56 -9.56 4.02
N PHE A 361 -12.88 -8.77 4.86
CA PHE A 361 -11.50 -9.03 5.23
C PHE A 361 -11.29 -10.37 5.95
N TYR A 362 -12.21 -10.77 6.83
CA TYR A 362 -12.13 -12.03 7.55
C TYR A 362 -12.34 -13.22 6.60
N ASP A 363 -13.28 -13.13 5.66
CA ASP A 363 -13.47 -14.17 4.64
C ASP A 363 -12.19 -14.35 3.79
N ALA A 364 -11.48 -13.26 3.47
CA ALA A 364 -10.21 -13.34 2.75
C ALA A 364 -9.08 -13.98 3.58
N LEU A 365 -9.06 -13.79 4.91
CA LEU A 365 -8.12 -14.49 5.79
C LEU A 365 -8.41 -15.99 5.85
N ASP A 366 -9.69 -16.36 5.96
CA ASP A 366 -10.12 -17.76 6.00
C ASP A 366 -9.79 -18.45 4.67
N ILE A 367 -10.10 -17.81 3.53
CA ILE A 367 -9.72 -18.30 2.20
C ILE A 367 -8.21 -18.45 2.06
N ALA A 368 -7.42 -17.48 2.53
CA ALA A 368 -5.97 -17.57 2.49
C ALA A 368 -5.43 -18.74 3.33
N ALA A 369 -6.02 -19.00 4.50
CA ALA A 369 -5.68 -20.14 5.35
C ALA A 369 -6.02 -21.46 4.65
N ASP A 370 -7.21 -21.55 4.05
CA ASP A 370 -7.68 -22.72 3.31
C ASP A 370 -6.79 -23.04 2.10
N LEU A 371 -6.43 -22.02 1.31
CA LEU A 371 -5.52 -22.16 0.16
C LEU A 371 -4.11 -22.61 0.59
N ALA A 372 -3.65 -22.15 1.75
CA ALA A 372 -2.36 -22.57 2.31
C ALA A 372 -2.40 -23.93 3.04
N GLY A 373 -3.60 -24.46 3.31
CA GLY A 373 -3.77 -25.71 4.06
C GLY A 373 -3.33 -25.63 5.52
N ILE A 374 -3.52 -24.46 6.15
CA ILE A 374 -3.12 -24.20 7.55
C ILE A 374 -4.33 -23.98 8.45
N GLU A 375 -4.24 -24.41 9.71
CA GLU A 375 -5.28 -24.20 10.74
C GLU A 375 -4.76 -23.20 11.79
N ASP A 376 -5.64 -22.31 12.26
CA ASP A 376 -5.36 -21.30 13.30
C ASP A 376 -4.06 -20.47 13.08
N PRO A 377 -3.89 -19.81 11.91
CA PRO A 377 -2.65 -19.09 11.60
C PRO A 377 -2.47 -17.83 12.45
N THR A 378 -1.21 -17.45 12.66
CA THR A 378 -0.88 -16.15 13.27
C THR A 378 -0.97 -15.05 12.21
N ILE A 379 -1.85 -14.06 12.42
CA ILE A 379 -1.96 -12.92 11.50
C ILE A 379 -0.87 -11.88 11.82
N VAL A 380 0.01 -11.63 10.85
CA VAL A 380 1.09 -10.64 10.97
C VAL A 380 0.82 -9.48 10.02
N TYR A 381 0.80 -8.27 10.55
CA TYR A 381 0.58 -7.07 9.75
C TYR A 381 1.92 -6.42 9.41
N MET A 382 2.23 -6.32 8.13
CA MET A 382 3.56 -5.90 7.65
C MET A 382 3.77 -4.39 7.73
N ASN A 383 2.72 -3.62 7.48
CA ASN A 383 2.78 -2.16 7.35
C ASN A 383 1.57 -1.45 7.98
N LYS A 384 1.01 -2.02 9.06
CA LYS A 384 -0.14 -1.40 9.74
C LYS A 384 0.22 0.03 10.18
N PRO A 385 -0.59 1.05 9.86
CA PRO A 385 -0.37 2.40 10.37
C PRO A 385 -0.37 2.37 11.89
N THR A 386 0.76 2.71 12.50
CA THR A 386 0.87 2.89 13.95
C THR A 386 0.66 4.37 14.29
N LEU A 387 0.17 4.66 15.50
CA LEU A 387 0.11 6.04 16.00
C LEU A 387 1.48 6.72 15.97
N SER A 388 2.56 5.95 16.16
CA SER A 388 3.94 6.43 16.03
C SER A 388 4.28 6.81 14.59
N SER A 389 3.96 5.98 13.60
CA SER A 389 4.19 6.32 12.18
C SER A 389 3.34 7.50 11.72
N MET A 390 2.13 7.68 12.28
CA MET A 390 1.29 8.86 12.00
C MET A 390 1.84 10.14 12.65
N LEU A 391 2.44 10.04 13.84
CA LEU A 391 2.95 11.20 14.59
C LEU A 391 4.38 11.59 14.22
N PHE A 392 5.20 10.63 13.77
CA PHE A 392 6.64 10.82 13.57
C PHE A 392 7.14 10.42 12.17
N GLY A 393 6.26 9.94 11.28
CA GLY A 393 6.65 9.36 9.98
C GLY A 393 7.21 7.94 10.12
N SER A 394 7.16 7.12 9.06
CA SER A 394 7.90 5.85 9.05
C SER A 394 9.40 6.15 8.96
N GLU A 395 10.22 5.36 9.66
CA GLU A 395 11.68 5.49 9.64
C GLU A 395 12.25 5.07 8.28
N THR A 396 12.07 5.90 7.26
CA THR A 396 12.77 5.81 5.97
C THR A 396 13.07 7.23 5.51
N ASN A 397 14.33 7.64 5.73
CA ASN A 397 15.00 8.89 5.32
C ASN A 397 14.30 10.21 5.71
N ALA A 398 14.75 10.74 6.84
CA ALA A 398 14.35 11.97 7.51
C ALA A 398 14.75 13.28 6.80
N ASP A 399 14.56 13.38 5.47
CA ASP A 399 14.76 14.64 4.74
C ASP A 399 13.45 15.37 4.41
N SER A 400 12.33 14.65 4.26
CA SER A 400 11.03 15.22 3.87
C SER A 400 10.18 15.77 5.01
N THR A 401 10.50 15.44 6.26
CA THR A 401 9.76 15.92 7.44
C THR A 401 10.05 17.38 7.77
N SER A 402 11.21 17.89 7.34
CA SER A 402 11.60 19.29 7.57
C SER A 402 10.78 20.28 6.74
N GLU A 403 10.38 19.93 5.52
CA GLU A 403 9.52 20.78 4.67
C GLU A 403 8.07 20.81 5.15
N LEU A 404 7.54 19.68 5.62
CA LEU A 404 6.18 19.61 6.15
C LEU A 404 6.05 20.34 7.49
N ALA A 405 7.03 20.21 8.39
CA ALA A 405 7.06 20.97 9.63
C ALA A 405 7.11 22.50 9.37
N TYR A 406 7.89 22.93 8.37
CA TYR A 406 8.00 24.34 7.99
C TYR A 406 6.68 24.91 7.43
N TYR A 407 5.94 24.11 6.65
CA TYR A 407 4.64 24.54 6.11
C TYR A 407 3.56 24.73 7.19
N TYR A 408 3.59 23.93 8.27
CA TYR A 408 2.64 24.06 9.37
C TYR A 408 3.06 25.06 10.45
N GLU A 409 4.35 25.31 10.66
CA GLU A 409 4.83 26.33 11.60
C GLU A 409 4.69 27.76 11.06
N ASP A 410 4.83 27.99 9.74
CA ASP A 410 4.83 29.33 9.13
C ASP A 410 3.68 29.58 8.14
N SER A 411 2.57 28.83 8.20
CA SER A 411 1.41 29.06 7.33
C SER A 411 0.79 30.45 7.58
N PRO A 412 0.68 31.33 6.55
CA PRO A 412 0.04 32.64 6.68
C PRO A 412 -1.49 32.57 6.85
N TYR A 413 -2.07 31.37 6.96
CA TYR A 413 -3.51 31.14 7.02
C TYR A 413 -4.05 30.72 8.40
N GLY A 414 -3.21 30.75 9.44
CA GLY A 414 -3.64 30.69 10.84
C GLY A 414 -3.61 29.30 11.49
N TYR A 415 -3.38 29.31 12.80
CA TYR A 415 -3.26 28.13 13.66
C TYR A 415 -4.63 27.60 14.07
N ILE A 416 -4.82 26.28 14.04
CA ILE A 416 -5.99 25.61 14.62
C ILE A 416 -5.69 25.35 16.10
N THR A 417 -6.48 25.96 17.01
CA THR A 417 -6.47 25.69 18.46
C THR A 417 -7.16 24.40 18.84
#